data_AF-A0A656K3Y7-F1
#
_entry.id   AF-A0A656K3Y7-F1
#
_cell.length_a   1.000
_cell.length_b   1.000
_cell.length_c   1.000
_cell.angle_alpha   90.00
_cell.angle_beta   90.00
_cell.angle_gamma   90.00
#
_symmetry.space_group_name_H-M   'P 1'
#
loop_
_entity.id
_entity.type
_entity.pdbx_description
1 polymer ?
#
loop_
_entity_poly.entity_id
_entity_poly.type
_entity_poly.pdbx_seq_one_letter_code
_entity_poly.pdbx_strand_id
1 'polypeptide(L)' 'VAAGKPLVSGAAIRLEGQLSVFDPRRAESPCYHCLYGHGSEAELTCSEAGVIGPLVGLVGSLQALEALKLLAGFGEPM' A
#
# COMPACT_ATOMS: atom_id res chain seq x y z
N VAL A 1 4.62 -13.03 -1.78
CA VAL A 1 5.99 -13.60 -1.74
C VAL A 1 6.18 -14.75 -2.72
N ALA A 2 5.42 -15.85 -2.61
CA ALA A 2 5.60 -17.05 -3.47
C ALA A 2 5.66 -16.79 -4.99
N ALA A 3 4.92 -15.79 -5.49
CA ALA A 3 4.92 -15.45 -6.92
C ALA A 3 6.07 -14.51 -7.36
N GLY A 4 6.91 -14.01 -6.44
CA GLY A 4 8.01 -13.11 -6.77
C GLY A 4 7.60 -11.75 -7.37
N LYS A 5 6.34 -11.34 -7.21
CA LYS A 5 5.80 -10.09 -7.77
C LYS A 5 5.74 -8.97 -6.72
N PRO A 6 6.12 -7.73 -7.08
CA PRO A 6 5.90 -6.56 -6.24
C PRO A 6 4.44 -6.35 -5.90
N LEU A 7 4.18 -5.76 -4.74
CA LEU A 7 2.88 -5.32 -4.27
C LEU A 7 2.94 -3.82 -3.96
N VAL A 8 2.14 -3.03 -4.66
CA VAL A 8 1.88 -1.62 -4.30
C VAL A 8 0.62 -1.57 -3.46
N SER A 9 0.78 -1.36 -2.16
CA SER A 9 -0.31 -1.36 -1.18
C SER A 9 -0.70 0.08 -0.83
N GLY A 10 -1.99 0.40 -0.94
CA GLY A 10 -2.57 1.66 -0.49
C GLY A 10 -3.75 1.39 0.43
N ALA A 11 -3.90 2.20 1.48
CA ALA A 11 -5.01 2.13 2.42
C ALA A 11 -5.48 3.56 2.75
N ALA A 12 -6.76 3.71 3.09
CA ALA A 12 -7.30 4.99 3.53
C ALA A 12 -8.49 4.78 4.48
N ILE A 13 -8.54 5.58 5.54
CA ILE A 13 -9.63 5.61 6.52
C ILE A 13 -9.81 7.02 7.05
N ARG A 14 -11.05 7.49 7.23
CA ARG A 14 -11.35 8.87 7.66
C ARG A 14 -10.65 9.90 6.77
N LEU A 15 -9.59 10.53 7.27
CA LEU A 15 -8.75 11.54 6.61
C LEU A 15 -7.29 11.09 6.42
N GLU A 16 -6.99 9.83 6.72
CA GLU A 16 -5.63 9.28 6.71
C GLU A 16 -5.46 8.33 5.53
N GLY A 17 -4.34 8.47 4.83
CA GLY A 17 -3.94 7.62 3.72
C GLY A 17 -2.54 7.08 3.94
N GLN A 18 -2.32 5.84 3.51
CA GLN A 18 -1.04 5.16 3.58
C GLN A 18 -0.69 4.55 2.23
N LEU A 19 0.61 4.48 1.94
CA LEU A 19 1.16 3.90 0.73
C LEU A 19 2.47 3.19 1.08
N SER A 20 2.65 1.98 0.57
CA SER A 20 3.91 1.23 0.69
C SER A 20 4.08 0.25 -0.46
N VAL A 21 5.31 0.07 -0.92
CA VAL A 21 5.71 -0.88 -1.94
C VAL A 21 6.51 -2.02 -1.30
N PHE A 22 5.99 -3.23 -1.44
CA PHE A 22 6.65 -4.45 -0.99
C PHE A 22 7.17 -5.19 -2.22
N ASP A 23 8.49 -5.24 -2.37
CA ASP A 23 9.13 -5.85 -3.54
C ASP A 23 9.96 -7.09 -3.12
N PRO A 24 9.40 -8.31 -3.23
CA PRO A 24 10.09 -9.53 -2.81
C PRO A 24 11.28 -9.88 -3.72
N ARG A 25 11.54 -9.12 -4.79
CA ARG A 25 12.74 -9.26 -5.63
C ARG A 25 13.97 -8.63 -4.95
N ARG A 26 13.76 -7.75 -3.97
CA ARG A 26 14.81 -7.10 -3.17
C ARG A 26 14.93 -7.82 -1.84
N ALA A 27 16.14 -8.22 -1.47
CA ALA A 27 16.37 -9.04 -0.28
C ALA A 27 16.00 -8.30 1.03
N GLU A 28 16.17 -6.98 1.04
CA GLU A 28 15.89 -6.12 2.19
C GLU A 28 14.43 -5.63 2.25
N SER A 29 13.58 -5.99 1.28
CA SER A 29 12.19 -5.54 1.31
C SER A 29 11.40 -6.25 2.41
N PRO A 30 10.66 -5.51 3.27
CA PRO A 30 9.76 -6.13 4.23
C PRO A 30 8.60 -6.83 3.49
N CYS A 31 7.90 -7.72 4.18
CA CYS A 31 6.65 -8.28 3.68
C CYS A 31 5.45 -7.59 4.31
N TYR A 32 4.34 -7.44 3.56
CA TYR A 32 3.11 -6.85 4.11
C TYR A 32 2.67 -7.54 5.42
N HIS A 33 2.71 -8.89 5.44
CA HIS A 33 2.37 -9.67 6.62
C HIS A 33 3.36 -9.47 7.79
N CYS A 34 4.62 -9.14 7.51
CA CYS A 34 5.63 -8.86 8.52
C CYS A 34 5.29 -7.58 9.29
N LEU A 35 4.60 -6.65 8.64
CA LEU A 35 4.19 -5.37 9.21
C LEU A 35 2.78 -5.44 9.85
N TYR A 36 1.84 -6.18 9.25
CA TYR A 36 0.42 -6.14 9.64
C TYR A 36 -0.17 -7.49 10.09
N GLY A 37 0.60 -8.58 10.10
CA GLY A 37 0.11 -9.96 10.15
C GLY A 37 -0.47 -10.44 11.48
N HIS A 38 -0.25 -9.72 12.58
CA HIS A 38 -0.67 -10.17 13.92
C HIS A 38 -2.05 -9.66 14.34
N GLY A 39 -2.77 -8.98 13.45
CA GLY A 39 -4.06 -8.36 13.74
C GLY A 39 -3.86 -7.09 14.56
N SER A 40 -4.29 -5.96 14.02
CA SER A 40 -4.56 -4.79 14.85
C SER A 40 -5.86 -5.03 15.63
N GLU A 41 -6.02 -4.37 16.78
CA GLU A 41 -7.29 -4.32 17.49
C GLU A 41 -8.43 -3.91 16.53
N ALA A 42 -9.67 -4.24 16.89
CA ALA A 42 -10.85 -3.96 16.08
C ALA A 42 -11.01 -2.45 15.84
N GLU A 43 -10.37 -1.95 14.79
CA GLU A 43 -10.61 -0.62 14.27
C GLU A 43 -11.92 -0.62 13.48
N LEU A 44 -12.62 0.50 13.55
CA LEU A 44 -13.82 0.73 12.74
C LEU A 44 -13.47 0.54 11.26
N THR A 45 -14.31 -0.20 10.56
CA THR A 45 -14.22 -0.35 9.10
C THR A 45 -14.45 0.99 8.41
N CYS A 46 -14.02 1.11 7.14
CA CYS A 46 -14.35 2.31 6.34
C CYS A 46 -15.87 2.51 6.19
N SER A 47 -16.66 1.45 6.27
CA SER A 47 -18.13 1.52 6.29
C SER A 47 -18.70 2.10 7.59
N GLU A 48 -17.97 1.96 8.71
CA GLU A 48 -18.39 2.47 10.03
C GLU A 48 -17.82 3.87 10.31
N ALA A 49 -16.54 4.11 10.02
CA ALA A 49 -15.86 5.37 10.26
C ALA A 49 -16.00 6.40 9.12
N GLY A 50 -16.37 5.94 7.92
CA GLY A 50 -16.32 6.73 6.69
C GLY A 50 -14.92 6.94 6.13
N VAL A 51 -14.85 7.40 4.88
CA VAL A 51 -13.61 7.79 4.20
C VAL A 51 -13.90 8.88 3.18
N ILE A 52 -13.01 9.88 3.10
CA ILE A 52 -13.16 10.97 2.13
C ILE A 52 -12.82 10.49 0.72
N GLY A 53 -13.78 10.56 -0.20
CA GLY A 53 -13.62 10.10 -1.59
C GLY A 53 -12.37 10.66 -2.30
N PRO A 54 -12.13 11.99 -2.28
CA PRO A 54 -10.91 12.57 -2.83
C PRO A 54 -9.60 11.99 -2.29
N LEU A 55 -9.54 11.62 -1.00
CA LEU A 55 -8.36 11.01 -0.40
C LEU A 55 -8.08 9.63 -1.03
N VAL A 56 -9.12 8.83 -1.25
CA VAL A 56 -8.98 7.52 -1.92
C VAL A 56 -8.47 7.71 -3.36
N GLY A 57 -8.96 8.74 -4.07
CA GLY A 57 -8.48 9.09 -5.40
C GLY A 57 -6.99 9.47 -5.42
N LEU A 58 -6.53 10.22 -4.41
CA LEU A 58 -5.11 10.57 -4.24
C LEU A 58 -4.27 9.31 -3.99
N VAL A 59 -4.66 8.47 -3.03
CA VAL A 59 -3.94 7.23 -2.71
C VAL A 59 -3.85 6.32 -3.94
N GLY A 60 -4.95 6.11 -4.65
CA GLY A 60 -4.96 5.30 -5.89
C GLY A 60 -4.07 5.88 -7.00
N SER A 61 -4.02 7.22 -7.13
CA SER A 61 -3.14 7.89 -8.09
C SER A 61 -1.67 7.68 -7.75
N LEU A 62 -1.31 7.76 -6.46
CA LEU A 62 0.04 7.45 -6.01
C LEU A 62 0.38 5.96 -6.21
N GLN A 63 -0.55 5.04 -5.93
CA GLN A 63 -0.34 3.62 -6.23
C GLN A 63 -0.04 3.38 -7.71
N ALA A 64 -0.75 4.06 -8.62
CA ALA A 64 -0.48 3.96 -10.05
C ALA A 64 0.92 4.48 -10.42
N LEU A 65 1.35 5.59 -9.81
CA LEU A 65 2.70 6.13 -10.01
C LEU A 65 3.79 5.16 -9.54
N GLU A 66 3.63 4.55 -8.36
CA GLU A 66 4.55 3.52 -7.85
C GLU A 66 4.63 2.30 -8.77
N ALA A 67 3.47 1.86 -9.29
CA ALA A 67 3.42 0.78 -10.26
C ALA A 67 4.18 1.14 -11.56
N LEU A 68 4.04 2.37 -12.05
CA LEU A 68 4.78 2.84 -13.22
C LEU A 68 6.30 2.87 -12.96
N LYS A 69 6.75 3.35 -11.79
CA LYS A 69 8.16 3.30 -11.40
C LYS A 69 8.73 1.89 -11.44
N LEU A 70 7.99 0.92 -10.89
CA LEU A 70 8.38 -0.49 -10.89
C LEU A 70 8.44 -1.09 -12.30
N LEU A 71 7.47 -0.76 -13.17
CA LEU A 71 7.38 -1.32 -14.52
C LEU A 71 8.41 -0.71 -15.48
N ALA A 72 8.65 0.59 -15.38
CA ALA A 72 9.60 1.30 -16.23
C ALA A 72 11.03 1.33 -15.66
N GLY A 73 11.23 0.83 -14.44
CA GLY A 73 12.56 0.72 -13.82
C GLY A 73 13.20 2.07 -13.52
N PHE A 74 12.41 3.05 -13.09
CA PHE A 74 12.88 4.40 -12.79
C PHE A 74 12.44 4.88 -11.40
N GLY A 75 13.24 5.78 -10.82
CA GLY A 75 13.01 6.29 -9.48
C GLY A 75 13.14 5.22 -8.39
N GLU A 76 12.94 5.63 -7.14
CA GLU A 76 12.86 4.71 -6.00
C GLU A 76 11.39 4.59 -5.57
N PRO A 77 10.81 3.38 -5.57
CA PRO A 77 9.48 3.14 -5.02
C PRO A 77 9.42 3.37 -3.51
N MET A 78 8.28 3.87 -3.02
CA MET A 78 8.08 4.23 -1.60
C MET A 78 7.79 3.05 -0.68
#